data_AF-A0A8C5R0P4-F1
#
_entry.id   AF-A0A8C5R0P4-F1
#
_cell.length_a   1.000
_cell.length_b   1.000
_cell.length_c   1.000
_cell.angle_alpha   90.00
_cell.angle_beta   90.00
_cell.angle_gamma   90.00
#
_symmetry.space_group_name_H-M   'P 1'
#
loop_
_entity.id
_entity.type
_entity.pdbx_description
1 polymer ?
#
loop_
_entity_poly.entity_id
_entity_poly.type
_entity_poly.pdbx_seq_one_letter_code
_entity_poly.pdbx_strand_id
1 'polypeptide(L)'
;MMAANPWNPVQPTAAAQLIEKCLGCGVLTQVLGVFTRNGTKLGYTKNLELELLKLEQEAADITHPFFLSQKCHALQVINSHLEAVLKEKRTLRQRLAKPLCQENLPIEASYHRNACELLNLAVSFIEKLDVYLKTIQTIPQIPEKTSNMDNALMKMESLEAEVENLVERILAWREEQYGLLQTTYWNNRSSNASISYLSIENLHN
;
A
#
# COMPACT_ATOMS: atom_id res chain seq x y z
N MET A 1 -51.15 -19.53 -12.94
CA MET A 1 -51.31 -20.80 -12.21
C MET A 1 -50.97 -20.55 -10.75
N MET A 2 -51.94 -20.65 -9.83
CA MET A 2 -51.68 -20.51 -8.39
C MET A 2 -51.23 -21.86 -7.82
N ALA A 3 -50.07 -21.90 -7.19
CA ALA A 3 -49.57 -23.08 -6.50
C ALA A 3 -50.42 -23.35 -5.25
N ALA A 4 -50.93 -24.57 -5.12
CA ALA A 4 -51.75 -24.98 -3.98
C ALA A 4 -50.92 -25.04 -2.68
N ASN A 5 -51.50 -24.54 -1.59
CA ASN A 5 -50.85 -24.37 -0.29
C ASN A 5 -50.68 -25.73 0.43
N PRO A 6 -49.45 -26.11 0.86
CA PRO A 6 -49.14 -27.44 1.40
C PRO A 6 -49.75 -27.78 2.79
N TRP A 7 -50.48 -26.86 3.42
CA TRP A 7 -51.02 -27.02 4.77
C TRP A 7 -52.54 -27.27 4.82
N ASN A 8 -53.18 -27.54 3.68
CA ASN A 8 -54.60 -27.90 3.68
C ASN A 8 -54.76 -29.38 4.06
N PRO A 9 -55.68 -29.76 4.96
CA PRO A 9 -55.93 -31.16 5.28
C PRO A 9 -56.41 -31.90 4.01
N VAL A 10 -55.57 -32.81 3.51
CA VAL A 10 -55.86 -33.62 2.33
C VAL A 10 -56.97 -34.62 2.69
N GLN A 11 -58.06 -34.64 1.92
CA GLN A 11 -59.11 -35.63 2.11
C GLN A 11 -58.54 -37.05 1.95
N PRO A 12 -58.97 -38.02 2.78
CA PRO A 12 -58.40 -39.36 2.77
C PRO A 12 -58.61 -40.03 1.41
N THR A 13 -57.51 -40.36 0.74
CA THR A 13 -57.49 -41.06 -0.54
C THR A 13 -58.22 -42.40 -0.43
N ALA A 14 -58.88 -42.86 -1.49
CA ALA A 14 -59.60 -44.14 -1.52
C ALA A 14 -58.77 -45.35 -1.00
N ALA A 15 -57.44 -45.31 -1.18
CA ALA A 15 -56.52 -46.31 -0.63
C ALA A 15 -56.48 -46.32 0.91
N ALA A 16 -56.53 -45.15 1.56
CA ALA A 16 -56.53 -45.04 3.01
C ALA A 16 -57.81 -45.64 3.62
N GLN A 17 -58.97 -45.42 2.98
CA GLN A 17 -60.25 -45.99 3.41
C GLN A 17 -60.31 -47.52 3.22
N LEU A 18 -59.62 -48.05 2.21
CA LEU A 18 -59.53 -49.50 1.98
C LEU A 18 -58.66 -50.18 3.05
N ILE A 19 -57.55 -49.55 3.43
CA ILE A 19 -56.66 -50.04 4.49
C ILE A 19 -57.37 -50.03 5.85
N GLU A 20 -58.12 -48.98 6.15
CA GLU A 20 -58.92 -48.89 7.38
C GLU A 20 -59.97 -50.00 7.47
N LYS A 21 -60.68 -50.30 6.36
CA LYS A 21 -61.61 -51.44 6.30
C LYS A 21 -60.92 -52.80 6.48
N CYS A 22 -59.75 -52.99 5.86
CA CYS A 22 -59.00 -54.24 6.01
C CYS A 22 -58.49 -54.46 7.44
N LEU A 23 -58.12 -53.40 8.14
CA LEU A 23 -57.74 -53.45 9.56
C LEU A 23 -58.95 -53.74 10.46
N GLY A 24 -60.11 -53.15 10.17
CA GLY A 24 -61.36 -53.40 10.91
C GLY A 24 -61.94 -54.80 10.72
N CYS A 25 -61.69 -55.45 9.57
CA CYS A 25 -62.20 -56.80 9.27
C CYS A 25 -61.31 -57.95 9.77
N GLY A 26 -60.18 -57.70 10.43
CA GLY A 26 -59.36 -58.73 11.07
C GLY A 26 -58.75 -59.79 10.14
N VAL A 27 -58.71 -59.53 8.82
CA VAL A 27 -58.29 -60.49 7.79
C VAL A 27 -56.81 -60.88 7.93
N LEU A 28 -55.98 -60.00 8.50
CA LEU A 28 -54.55 -60.27 8.71
C LEU A 28 -54.29 -61.28 9.84
N THR A 29 -55.20 -61.43 10.80
CA THR A 29 -54.99 -62.29 11.97
C THR A 29 -55.21 -63.77 11.65
N GLN A 30 -56.07 -64.11 10.67
CA GLN A 30 -56.35 -65.51 10.30
C GLN A 30 -55.22 -66.14 9.45
N VAL A 31 -54.49 -65.36 8.65
CA VAL A 31 -53.44 -65.90 7.77
C VAL A 31 -52.16 -66.23 8.55
N LEU A 32 -51.88 -65.52 9.66
CA LEU A 32 -50.69 -65.76 10.48
C LEU A 32 -50.79 -67.00 11.38
N GLY A 33 -51.98 -67.50 11.70
CA GLY A 33 -52.18 -68.62 12.62
C GLY A 33 -51.86 -70.01 12.07
N VAL A 34 -51.83 -70.18 10.75
CA VAL A 34 -51.65 -71.50 10.10
C VAL A 34 -50.17 -71.88 9.91
N PHE A 35 -49.26 -70.92 9.97
CA PHE A 35 -47.85 -71.12 9.57
C PHE A 35 -46.90 -71.59 10.69
N THR A 36 -47.36 -71.84 11.92
CA THR A 36 -46.52 -72.13 13.09
C THR A 36 -46.50 -73.61 13.48
N ARG A 37 -46.26 -74.50 12.51
CA ARG A 37 -45.87 -75.89 12.78
C ARG A 37 -44.71 -76.25 11.87
N ASN A 38 -43.55 -76.59 12.46
CA ASN A 38 -42.39 -77.32 11.90
C ASN A 38 -41.01 -76.60 12.00
N GLY A 39 -40.23 -76.99 13.01
CA GLY A 39 -38.83 -77.49 12.94
C GLY A 39 -37.65 -76.69 12.36
N THR A 40 -37.77 -75.96 11.24
CA THR A 40 -36.63 -75.28 10.57
C THR A 40 -36.56 -73.77 10.84
N LYS A 41 -37.54 -73.24 11.58
CA LYS A 41 -37.73 -71.81 11.80
C LYS A 41 -36.60 -71.13 12.56
N LEU A 42 -35.83 -71.83 13.40
CA LEU A 42 -34.90 -71.17 14.33
C LEU A 42 -33.65 -70.55 13.67
N GLY A 43 -33.17 -71.11 12.55
CA GLY A 43 -31.98 -70.59 11.85
C GLY A 43 -32.29 -69.38 10.97
N TYR A 44 -33.39 -69.43 10.22
CA TYR A 44 -33.84 -68.32 9.37
C TYR A 44 -34.34 -67.14 10.21
N THR A 45 -35.06 -67.39 11.31
CA THR A 45 -35.53 -66.31 12.20
C THR A 45 -34.37 -65.54 12.83
N LYS A 46 -33.32 -66.23 13.29
CA LYS A 46 -32.11 -65.59 13.82
C LYS A 46 -31.36 -64.76 12.78
N ASN A 47 -31.30 -65.21 11.53
CA ASN A 47 -30.68 -64.42 10.44
C ASN A 47 -31.49 -63.16 10.11
N LEU A 48 -32.82 -63.24 10.06
CA LEU A 48 -33.68 -62.07 9.87
C LEU A 48 -33.58 -61.09 11.05
N GLU A 49 -33.51 -61.59 12.28
CA GLU A 49 -33.34 -60.76 13.47
C GLU A 49 -31.98 -60.03 13.46
N LEU A 50 -30.92 -60.70 13.02
CA LEU A 50 -29.60 -60.10 12.84
C LEU A 50 -29.61 -59.01 11.75
N GLU A 51 -30.29 -59.26 10.63
CA GLU A 51 -30.45 -58.28 9.55
C GLU A 51 -31.28 -57.06 9.98
N LEU A 52 -32.33 -57.27 10.78
CA LEU A 52 -33.14 -56.19 11.34
C LEU A 52 -32.32 -55.33 12.32
N LEU A 53 -31.52 -55.95 13.20
CA LEU A 53 -30.62 -55.22 14.10
C LEU A 53 -29.53 -54.45 13.35
N LYS A 54 -29.01 -54.99 12.23
CA LYS A 54 -28.08 -54.27 11.35
C LYS A 54 -28.75 -53.06 10.71
N LEU A 55 -29.96 -53.22 10.17
CA LEU A 55 -30.72 -52.12 9.58
C LEU A 55 -31.06 -51.06 10.63
N GLU A 56 -31.39 -51.45 11.85
CA GLU A 56 -31.62 -50.53 12.96
C GLU A 56 -30.34 -49.77 13.34
N GLN A 57 -29.20 -50.44 13.36
CA GLN A 57 -27.89 -49.81 13.60
C GLN A 57 -27.49 -48.85 12.48
N GLU A 58 -27.68 -49.24 11.21
CA GLU A 58 -27.37 -48.42 10.03
C GLU A 58 -28.28 -47.20 9.93
N ALA A 59 -29.55 -47.32 10.32
CA ALA A 59 -30.51 -46.21 10.33
C ALA A 59 -30.51 -45.41 11.65
N ALA A 60 -29.76 -45.85 12.68
CA ALA A 60 -29.82 -45.26 14.01
C ALA A 60 -29.52 -43.75 14.01
N ASP A 61 -28.65 -43.28 13.11
CA ASP A 61 -28.26 -41.87 13.05
C ASP A 61 -29.40 -40.94 12.59
N ILE A 62 -30.46 -41.49 11.98
CA ILE A 62 -31.66 -40.77 11.51
C ILE A 62 -32.95 -41.22 12.20
N THR A 63 -32.97 -42.36 12.90
CA THR A 63 -34.16 -42.86 13.60
C THR A 63 -34.03 -42.78 15.12
N HIS A 64 -32.82 -42.94 15.67
CA HIS A 64 -32.64 -43.09 17.09
C HIS A 64 -32.63 -41.71 17.79
N PRO A 65 -33.46 -41.52 18.85
CA PRO A 65 -33.62 -40.23 19.52
C PRO A 65 -32.32 -39.60 20.02
N PHE A 66 -31.34 -40.40 20.44
CA PHE A 66 -30.03 -39.90 20.89
C PHE A 66 -29.28 -39.14 19.79
N PHE A 67 -29.10 -39.75 18.61
CA PHE A 67 -28.36 -39.13 17.50
C PHE A 67 -29.13 -37.95 16.90
N LEU A 68 -30.46 -38.06 16.82
CA LEU A 68 -31.32 -36.95 16.40
C LEU A 68 -31.23 -35.77 17.36
N SER A 69 -31.32 -36.01 18.68
CA SER A 69 -31.19 -34.96 19.69
C SER A 69 -29.84 -34.28 19.62
N GLN A 70 -28.76 -35.02 19.37
CA GLN A 70 -27.42 -34.46 19.19
C GLN A 70 -27.34 -33.58 17.93
N LYS A 71 -27.85 -34.04 16.79
CA LYS A 71 -27.91 -33.26 15.54
C LYS A 71 -28.77 -32.00 15.70
N CYS A 72 -29.94 -32.11 16.34
CA CYS A 72 -30.82 -30.98 16.65
C CYS A 72 -30.12 -29.95 17.55
N HIS A 73 -29.41 -30.41 18.58
CA HIS A 73 -28.66 -29.52 19.46
C HIS A 73 -27.56 -28.77 18.70
N ALA A 74 -26.79 -29.46 17.85
CA ALA A 74 -25.76 -28.83 17.04
C ALA A 74 -26.35 -27.76 16.09
N LEU A 75 -27.48 -28.07 15.43
CA LEU A 75 -28.19 -27.11 14.58
C LEU A 75 -28.69 -25.90 15.38
N GLN A 76 -29.19 -26.12 16.60
CA GLN A 76 -29.66 -25.05 17.46
C GLN A 76 -28.54 -24.12 17.90
N VAL A 77 -27.35 -24.67 18.21
CA VAL A 77 -26.15 -23.89 18.52
C VAL A 77 -25.74 -23.04 17.32
N ILE A 78 -25.69 -23.63 16.13
CA ILE A 78 -25.33 -22.92 14.88
C ILE A 78 -26.34 -21.81 14.58
N ASN A 79 -27.64 -22.08 14.71
CA ASN A 79 -28.68 -21.08 14.49
C ASN A 79 -28.57 -19.93 15.49
N SER A 80 -28.37 -20.22 16.78
CA SER A 80 -28.18 -19.20 17.81
C SER A 80 -26.97 -18.31 17.52
N HIS A 81 -25.86 -18.91 17.08
CA HIS A 81 -24.68 -18.17 16.68
C HIS A 81 -24.93 -17.30 15.43
N LEU A 82 -25.62 -17.84 14.42
CA LEU A 82 -25.97 -17.09 13.21
C LEU A 82 -26.88 -15.89 13.53
N GLU A 83 -27.86 -16.07 14.42
CA GLU A 83 -28.71 -14.97 14.89
C GLU A 83 -27.89 -13.87 15.58
N ALA A 84 -26.92 -14.25 16.43
CA ALA A 84 -26.02 -13.30 17.08
C ALA A 84 -25.18 -12.52 16.05
N VAL A 85 -24.60 -13.21 15.06
CA VAL A 85 -23.83 -12.59 13.99
C VAL A 85 -24.68 -11.63 13.15
N LEU A 86 -25.92 -12.02 12.82
CA LEU A 86 -26.85 -11.16 12.07
C LEU A 86 -27.26 -9.92 12.86
N LYS A 87 -27.43 -10.06 14.19
CA LYS A 87 -27.69 -8.93 15.09
C LYS A 87 -26.52 -7.96 15.09
N GLU A 88 -25.29 -8.45 15.29
CA GLU A 88 -24.08 -7.61 15.26
C GLU A 88 -23.81 -6.96 13.90
N LYS A 89 -24.05 -7.68 12.81
CA LYS A 89 -23.97 -7.10 11.47
C LYS A 89 -24.96 -5.93 11.31
N ARG A 90 -26.17 -6.06 11.85
CA ARG A 90 -27.18 -4.98 11.83
C ARG A 90 -26.75 -3.81 12.72
N THR A 91 -26.24 -4.05 13.93
CA THR A 91 -25.76 -2.98 14.84
C THR A 91 -24.57 -2.24 14.22
N LEU A 92 -23.62 -2.96 13.63
CA LEU A 92 -22.46 -2.38 12.95
C LEU A 92 -22.89 -1.51 11.78
N ARG A 93 -23.80 -1.99 10.92
CA ARG A 93 -24.33 -1.19 9.81
C ARG A 93 -25.02 0.08 10.30
N GLN A 94 -25.80 0.02 11.38
CA GLN A 94 -26.44 1.19 11.97
C GLN A 94 -25.42 2.18 12.54
N ARG A 95 -24.33 1.70 13.14
CA ARG A 95 -23.24 2.54 13.64
C ARG A 95 -22.48 3.20 12.50
N LEU A 96 -22.16 2.47 11.44
CA LEU A 96 -21.44 2.99 10.27
C LEU A 96 -22.29 3.91 9.40
N ALA A 97 -23.61 3.74 9.41
CA ALA A 97 -24.54 4.66 8.76
C ALA A 97 -24.63 6.03 9.48
N LYS A 98 -24.15 6.13 10.73
CA LYS A 98 -23.97 7.42 11.39
C LYS A 98 -22.63 7.98 10.90
N PRO A 99 -22.62 9.12 10.20
CA PRO A 99 -21.38 9.68 9.71
C PRO A 99 -20.50 10.09 10.90
N LEU A 100 -19.22 9.72 10.87
CA LEU A 100 -18.25 9.94 11.95
C LEU A 100 -18.00 11.43 12.21
N CYS A 101 -18.23 12.24 11.19
CA CYS A 101 -18.22 13.70 11.19
C CYS A 101 -19.54 14.14 10.54
N GLN A 102 -20.09 15.30 10.87
CA GLN A 102 -21.15 15.85 10.03
C GLN A 102 -20.58 16.00 8.60
N GLU A 103 -21.28 15.48 7.59
CA GLU A 103 -20.86 15.58 6.18
C GLU A 103 -20.68 17.04 5.73
N ASN A 104 -21.36 17.95 6.44
CA ASN A 104 -21.26 19.38 6.26
C ASN A 104 -20.83 20.02 7.57
N LEU A 105 -19.85 20.91 7.51
CA LEU A 105 -19.55 21.80 8.62
C LEU A 105 -20.80 22.69 8.84
N PRO A 106 -21.34 22.81 10.07
CA PRO A 106 -22.52 23.63 10.34
C PRO A 106 -22.14 25.10 10.26
N ILE A 107 -22.03 25.59 9.03
CA ILE A 107 -21.73 26.98 8.70
C ILE A 107 -23.03 27.60 8.19
N GLU A 108 -23.36 28.80 8.63
CA GLU A 108 -24.45 29.57 8.07
C GLU A 108 -24.19 29.83 6.58
N ALA A 109 -25.22 29.77 5.74
CA ALA A 109 -25.06 29.89 4.28
C ALA A 109 -24.34 31.18 3.85
N SER A 110 -24.51 32.26 4.62
CA SER A 110 -23.84 33.55 4.44
C SER A 110 -22.31 33.46 4.51
N TYR A 111 -21.76 32.53 5.30
CA TYR A 111 -20.32 32.36 5.50
C TYR A 111 -19.70 31.22 4.68
N HIS A 112 -20.48 30.48 3.88
CA HIS A 112 -19.96 29.34 3.11
C HIS A 112 -18.84 29.77 2.15
N ARG A 113 -19.04 30.87 1.43
CA ARG A 113 -18.02 31.40 0.51
C ARG A 113 -16.72 31.70 1.25
N ASN A 114 -16.81 32.43 2.37
CA ASN A 114 -15.65 32.81 3.16
C ASN A 114 -14.94 31.59 3.75
N ALA A 115 -15.69 30.60 4.21
CA ALA A 115 -15.14 29.36 4.73
C ALA A 115 -14.44 28.55 3.64
N CYS A 116 -15.00 28.45 2.44
CA CYS A 116 -14.35 27.82 1.29
C CYS A 116 -13.05 28.54 0.91
N GLU A 117 -13.07 29.87 0.83
CA GLU A 117 -11.88 30.67 0.53
C GLU A 117 -10.80 30.49 1.62
N LEU A 118 -11.16 30.52 2.89
CA LEU A 118 -10.24 30.32 4.02
C LEU A 118 -9.66 28.90 4.03
N LEU A 119 -10.48 27.87 3.84
CA LEU A 119 -10.02 26.48 3.82
C LEU A 119 -9.08 26.24 2.64
N ASN A 120 -9.38 26.79 1.47
CA ASN A 120 -8.48 26.74 0.32
C ASN A 120 -7.14 27.43 0.62
N LEU A 121 -7.18 28.61 1.25
CA LEU A 121 -5.97 29.31 1.65
C LEU A 121 -5.17 28.50 2.67
N ALA A 122 -5.82 27.94 3.67
CA ALA A 122 -5.19 27.12 4.71
C ALA A 122 -4.51 25.87 4.11
N VAL A 123 -5.18 25.17 3.18
CA VAL A 123 -4.59 24.02 2.47
C VAL A 123 -3.36 24.46 1.67
N SER A 124 -3.46 25.55 0.90
CA SER A 124 -2.34 26.06 0.11
C SER A 124 -1.17 26.55 0.96
N PHE A 125 -1.45 27.07 2.15
CA PHE A 125 -0.46 27.52 3.11
C PHE A 125 0.26 26.33 3.75
N ILE A 126 -0.49 25.33 4.22
CA ILE A 126 0.07 24.10 4.82
C ILE A 126 0.98 23.39 3.83
N GLU A 127 0.58 23.31 2.56
CA GLU A 127 1.39 22.72 1.48
C GLU A 127 2.74 23.43 1.32
N LYS A 128 2.76 24.77 1.43
CA LYS A 128 3.97 25.59 1.23
C LYS A 128 4.76 25.84 2.51
N LEU A 129 4.21 25.51 3.68
CA LEU A 129 4.79 25.85 4.98
C LEU A 129 6.20 25.28 5.15
N ASP A 130 6.42 24.03 4.76
CA ASP A 130 7.74 23.39 4.86
C ASP A 130 8.81 24.14 4.05
N VAL A 131 8.46 24.58 2.83
CA VAL A 131 9.35 25.37 1.97
C VAL A 131 9.64 26.74 2.59
N TYR A 132 8.62 27.41 3.14
CA TYR A 132 8.81 28.68 3.83
C TYR A 132 9.71 28.54 5.05
N LEU A 133 9.52 27.51 5.87
CA LEU A 133 10.35 27.24 7.04
C LEU A 133 11.81 26.97 6.65
N LYS A 134 12.04 26.14 5.63
CA LYS A 134 13.38 25.88 5.09
C LYS A 134 14.05 27.17 4.61
N THR A 135 13.31 28.01 3.90
CA THR A 135 13.83 29.29 3.40
C THR A 135 14.22 30.20 4.56
N ILE A 136 13.36 30.35 5.57
CA ILE A 136 13.65 31.14 6.79
C ILE A 136 14.88 30.62 7.51
N GLN A 137 15.07 29.30 7.60
CA GLN A 137 16.26 28.71 8.22
C GLN A 137 17.55 28.98 7.44
N THR A 138 17.48 29.17 6.11
CA THR A 138 18.66 29.49 5.28
C THR A 138 19.05 30.96 5.31
N ILE A 139 18.16 31.89 5.66
CA ILE A 139 18.45 33.35 5.66
C ILE A 139 19.62 33.71 6.58
N PRO A 140 19.71 33.22 7.84
CA PRO A 140 20.84 33.53 8.72
C PRO A 140 22.21 33.07 8.20
N GLN A 141 22.24 32.11 7.26
CA GLN A 141 23.46 31.57 6.66
C GLN A 141 23.96 32.41 5.48
N ILE A 142 23.15 33.35 4.99
CA ILE A 142 23.51 34.20 3.83
C ILE A 142 24.71 35.10 4.16
N PRO A 143 24.76 35.84 5.29
CA PRO A 143 25.89 36.73 5.60
C PRO A 143 27.24 36.02 5.70
N GLU A 144 27.26 34.80 6.25
CA GLU A 144 28.47 33.98 6.33
C GLU A 144 28.93 33.57 4.93
N LYS A 145 28.02 33.08 4.09
CA LYS A 145 28.33 32.71 2.71
C LYS A 145 28.81 33.90 1.88
N THR A 146 28.21 35.08 2.04
CA THR A 146 28.66 36.29 1.34
C THR A 146 30.04 36.73 1.84
N SER A 147 30.30 36.69 3.14
CA SER A 147 31.64 37.01 3.67
C SER A 147 32.72 36.06 3.15
N ASN A 148 32.40 34.77 3.01
CA ASN A 148 33.31 33.80 2.40
C ASN A 148 33.59 34.11 0.92
N MET A 149 32.59 34.57 0.17
CA MET A 149 32.79 35.05 -1.20
C MET A 149 33.63 36.32 -1.26
N ASP A 150 33.38 37.30 -0.39
CA ASP A 150 34.17 38.54 -0.32
C ASP A 150 35.65 38.23 -0.03
N ASN A 151 35.92 37.28 0.87
CA ASN A 151 37.26 36.80 1.17
C ASN A 151 37.92 36.11 -0.04
N ALA A 152 37.15 35.35 -0.82
CA ALA A 152 37.67 34.72 -2.04
C ALA A 152 37.98 35.76 -3.12
N LEU A 153 37.14 36.78 -3.25
CA LEU A 153 37.34 37.90 -4.16
C LEU A 153 38.61 38.68 -3.80
N MET A 154 38.80 39.06 -2.53
CA MET A 154 40.02 39.74 -2.07
C MET A 154 41.29 38.92 -2.35
N LYS A 155 41.24 37.59 -2.21
CA LYS A 155 42.38 36.72 -2.56
C LYS A 155 42.65 36.72 -4.06
N MET A 156 41.61 36.76 -4.89
CA MET A 156 41.74 36.82 -6.34
C MET A 156 42.35 38.15 -6.78
N GLU A 157 41.86 39.27 -6.23
CA GLU A 157 42.41 40.61 -6.47
C GLU A 157 43.89 40.72 -6.05
N SER A 158 44.26 40.11 -4.92
CA SER A 158 45.66 40.04 -4.49
C SER A 158 46.54 39.25 -5.47
N LEU A 159 46.03 38.14 -6.01
CA LEU A 159 46.77 37.31 -6.96
C LEU A 159 46.90 38.03 -8.31
N GLU A 160 45.86 38.74 -8.74
CA GLU A 160 45.88 39.58 -9.94
C GLU A 160 46.98 40.65 -9.85
N ALA A 161 47.06 41.36 -8.73
CA ALA A 161 48.12 42.35 -8.49
C ALA A 161 49.54 41.72 -8.49
N GLU A 162 49.70 40.51 -7.95
CA GLU A 162 50.98 39.79 -8.00
C GLU A 162 51.35 39.42 -9.44
N VAL A 163 50.39 38.95 -10.24
CA VAL A 163 50.60 38.64 -11.66
C VAL A 163 50.98 39.90 -12.44
N GLU A 164 50.29 41.02 -12.23
CA GLU A 164 50.64 42.30 -12.85
C GLU A 164 52.08 42.71 -12.51
N ASN A 165 52.45 42.63 -11.23
CA ASN A 165 53.81 42.93 -10.80
C ASN A 165 54.87 42.02 -11.45
N LEU A 166 54.59 40.72 -11.56
CA LEU A 166 55.48 39.77 -12.23
C LEU A 166 55.63 40.11 -13.72
N VAL A 167 54.55 40.50 -14.39
CA VAL A 167 54.58 40.93 -15.80
C VAL A 167 55.44 42.19 -15.96
N GLU A 168 55.24 43.20 -15.12
CA GLU A 168 56.06 44.42 -15.13
C GLU A 168 57.55 44.11 -14.94
N ARG A 169 57.88 43.23 -13.99
CA ARG A 169 59.27 42.80 -13.75
C ARG A 169 59.87 42.07 -14.95
N ILE A 170 59.11 41.20 -15.62
CA ILE A 170 59.55 40.50 -16.83
C ILE A 170 59.81 41.50 -17.97
N LEU A 171 58.94 42.50 -18.14
CA LEU A 171 59.09 43.52 -19.16
C LEU A 171 60.32 44.40 -18.90
N ALA A 172 60.51 44.86 -17.67
CA ALA A 172 61.69 45.64 -17.27
C ALA A 172 62.99 44.84 -17.49
N TRP A 173 63.00 43.56 -17.10
CA TRP A 173 64.13 42.68 -17.35
C TRP A 173 64.42 42.51 -18.86
N ARG A 174 63.39 42.34 -19.70
CA ARG A 174 63.57 42.27 -21.17
C ARG A 174 64.17 43.56 -21.73
N GLU A 175 63.70 44.71 -21.29
CA GLU A 175 64.20 46.01 -21.74
C GLU A 175 65.67 46.20 -21.37
N GLU A 176 66.07 45.80 -20.16
CA GLU A 176 67.47 45.78 -19.73
C GLU A 176 68.33 44.89 -20.64
N GLN A 177 67.85 43.67 -20.98
CA GLN A 177 68.55 42.79 -21.92
C GLN A 177 68.71 43.42 -23.31
N TYR A 178 67.70 44.12 -23.83
CA TYR A 178 67.80 44.84 -25.10
C TYR A 178 68.81 46.00 -25.02
N GLY A 179 68.84 46.74 -23.91
CA GLY A 179 69.82 47.82 -23.69
C GLY A 179 71.26 47.29 -23.64
N LEU A 180 71.50 46.16 -22.97
CA LEU A 180 72.82 45.51 -22.93
C LEU A 180 73.25 45.00 -24.31
N LEU A 181 72.33 44.44 -25.10
CA LEU A 181 72.63 44.00 -26.47
C LEU A 181 72.93 45.18 -27.41
N GLN A 182 72.21 46.30 -27.28
CA GLN A 182 72.49 47.49 -28.07
C GLN A 182 73.85 48.10 -27.68
N THR A 183 74.13 48.28 -26.38
CA THR A 183 75.41 48.85 -25.92
C THR A 183 76.61 47.99 -26.33
N THR A 184 76.51 46.67 -26.24
CA THR A 184 77.55 45.75 -26.73
C THR A 184 77.70 45.79 -28.25
N TYR A 185 76.61 45.87 -29.02
CA TYR A 185 76.67 46.06 -30.47
C TYR A 185 77.34 47.38 -30.86
N TRP A 186 76.99 48.49 -30.22
CA TRP A 186 77.61 49.80 -30.44
C TRP A 186 79.08 49.84 -30.02
N ASN A 187 79.44 49.26 -28.87
CA ASN A 187 80.83 49.18 -28.41
C ASN A 187 81.69 48.33 -29.36
N ASN A 188 81.19 47.21 -29.86
CA ASN A 188 81.91 46.39 -30.84
C ASN A 188 82.06 47.10 -32.19
N ARG A 189 81.05 47.85 -32.64
CA ARG A 189 81.13 48.66 -33.87
C ARG A 189 82.11 49.84 -33.73
N SER A 190 82.14 50.50 -32.58
CA SER A 190 83.10 51.57 -32.28
C SER A 190 84.54 51.05 -32.19
N SER A 191 84.75 49.89 -31.56
CA SER A 191 86.06 49.23 -31.50
C SER A 191 86.54 48.78 -32.89
N ASN A 192 85.65 48.22 -33.72
CA ASN A 192 85.99 47.83 -35.09
C ASN A 192 86.27 49.04 -36.00
N ALA A 193 85.54 50.16 -35.82
CA ALA A 193 85.83 51.42 -36.50
C ALA A 193 87.24 51.92 -36.14
N SER A 194 87.59 51.96 -34.85
CA SER A 194 88.94 52.34 -34.39
C SER A 194 90.04 51.44 -34.94
N ILE A 195 89.82 50.12 -35.04
CA ILE A 195 90.76 49.17 -35.66
C ILE A 195 90.90 49.44 -37.17
N SER A 196 89.81 49.74 -37.88
CA SER A 196 89.88 50.09 -39.31
C SER A 196 90.58 51.43 -39.58
N TYR A 197 90.45 52.44 -38.72
CA TYR A 197 91.21 53.69 -38.84
C TYR A 197 92.72 53.46 -38.56
N LEU A 198 93.07 52.63 -37.57
CA LEU A 198 94.45 52.20 -37.31
C LEU A 198 95.06 51.35 -38.45
N SER A 199 94.26 50.57 -39.18
CA SER A 199 94.72 49.83 -40.36
C SER A 199 94.90 50.71 -41.61
N ILE A 200 94.14 51.80 -41.74
CA ILE A 200 94.28 52.74 -42.87
C ILE A 200 95.49 53.68 -42.66
N GLU A 201 95.81 54.06 -41.42
CA GLU A 201 97.03 54.85 -41.12
C GLU A 201 98.33 54.05 -41.28
N ASN A 202 98.30 52.72 -41.15
CA ASN A 202 99.49 51.86 -41.32
C ASN A 202 99.81 51.46 -42.78
N LEU A 203 99.06 51.96 -43.76
CA LEU A 203 99.32 51.74 -45.19
C LEU A 203 100.01 52.94 -45.87
N HIS A 204 100.36 53.99 -45.10
CA HIS A 204 100.90 55.24 -45.64
C HIS A 204 102.25 55.70 -45.02
N ASN A 205 103.10 54.76 -44.59
CA ASN A 205 104.53 55.01 -44.33
C ASN A 205 105.40 53.94 -44.99
#